data_AF-A0A2A3T4E4-F1
#
_entry.id   AF-A0A2A3T4E4-F1
#
_cell.length_a   1.000
_cell.length_b   1.000
_cell.length_c   1.000
_cell.angle_alpha   90.00
_cell.angle_beta   90.00
_cell.angle_gamma   90.00
#
_symmetry.space_group_name_H-M   'P 1'
#
loop_
_entity.id
_entity.type
_entity.pdbx_description
1 polymer ?
#
loop_
_entity_poly.entity_id
_entity_poly.type
_entity_poly.pdbx_seq_one_letter_code
_entity_poly.pdbx_strand_id
1 'polypeptide(L)'
;MVGLRKKGLKEGDFVFARQPDGEYNKIIFGAVTGVQGTKIGVNGIIINPVGLKNKIEQGKAGARSIEILKNPNPDNCIQMLIYRIEHDNFNEIIDLNEHQVLELPNRVYATLEGWIRESLSELVNNVLSLPPGSERDEAKRILKQRMDTLFDKSLKRTLYSVCRSLKILN
;
A
#
# COMPACT_ATOMS: atom_id res chain seq x y z
N MET A 1 -14.75 -7.61 26.82
CA MET A 1 -13.67 -7.09 25.96
C MET A 1 -12.65 -8.19 25.74
N VAL A 2 -12.59 -8.75 24.54
CA VAL A 2 -11.59 -9.77 24.21
C VAL A 2 -10.32 -9.03 23.81
N GLY A 3 -9.38 -8.91 24.74
CA GLY A 3 -8.04 -8.42 24.44
C GLY A 3 -7.37 -9.41 23.48
N LEU A 4 -7.10 -8.96 22.25
CA LEU A 4 -6.19 -9.65 21.35
C LEU A 4 -4.85 -9.82 22.08
N ARG A 5 -4.56 -11.04 22.55
CA ARG A 5 -3.22 -11.41 22.98
C ARG A 5 -2.27 -11.13 21.81
N LYS A 6 -1.41 -10.11 21.93
CA LYS A 6 -0.23 -9.97 21.08
C LYS A 6 0.58 -11.25 21.26
N LYS A 7 0.49 -12.20 20.32
CA LYS A 7 1.61 -13.12 20.10
C LYS A 7 2.82 -12.20 19.89
N GLY A 8 3.87 -12.40 20.69
CA GLY A 8 5.06 -11.56 20.59
C GLY A 8 5.59 -11.65 19.17
N LEU A 9 5.70 -10.50 18.50
CA LEU A 9 6.40 -10.42 17.22
C LEU A 9 7.79 -11.01 17.39
N LYS A 10 8.27 -11.71 16.38
CA LYS A 10 9.62 -12.27 16.34
C LYS A 10 10.29 -11.91 15.02
N GLU A 11 11.60 -12.09 14.97
CA GLU A 11 12.37 -11.93 13.74
C GLU A 11 11.79 -12.80 12.61
N GLY A 12 11.72 -12.20 11.42
CA GLY A 12 11.11 -12.82 10.23
C GLY A 12 9.59 -12.66 10.13
N ASP A 13 8.90 -12.20 11.18
CA ASP A 13 7.48 -11.81 11.03
C ASP A 13 7.37 -10.55 10.16
N PHE A 14 6.28 -10.43 9.42
CA PHE A 14 5.98 -9.21 8.67
C PHE A 14 5.03 -8.32 9.46
N VAL A 15 5.24 -7.02 9.35
CA VAL A 15 4.47 -6.02 10.08
C VAL A 15 3.94 -4.93 9.15
N PHE A 16 2.86 -4.31 9.61
CA PHE A 16 2.29 -3.09 9.05
C PHE A 16 2.17 -2.06 10.18
N ALA A 17 2.78 -0.90 10.01
CA ALA A 17 2.74 0.19 10.97
C ALA A 17 2.23 1.47 10.32
N ARG A 18 1.68 2.35 11.15
CA ARG A 18 1.26 3.69 10.74
C ARG A 18 2.20 4.70 11.35
N GLN A 19 2.61 5.66 10.55
CA GLN A 19 3.38 6.81 11.00
C GLN A 19 2.56 8.08 10.77
N PRO A 20 2.23 8.84 11.81
CA PRO A 20 1.53 10.11 11.67
C PRO A 20 2.27 11.08 10.73
N ASP A 21 1.52 11.77 9.89
CA ASP A 21 2.02 12.73 8.91
C ASP A 21 0.97 13.82 8.66
N GLY A 22 0.97 14.82 9.53
CA GLY A 22 -0.08 15.84 9.59
C GLY A 22 -1.43 15.24 9.99
N GLU A 23 -2.46 15.47 9.17
CA GLU A 23 -3.82 14.95 9.41
C GLU A 23 -4.03 13.48 8.97
N TYR A 24 -3.03 12.90 8.30
CA TYR A 24 -3.08 11.57 7.72
C TYR A 24 -1.90 10.72 8.22
N ASN A 25 -1.77 9.51 7.67
CA ASN A 25 -0.67 8.61 8.01
C ASN A 25 0.10 8.19 6.76
N LYS A 26 1.41 8.07 6.91
CA LYS A 26 2.24 7.19 6.09
C LYS A 26 2.04 5.75 6.58
N ILE A 27 2.31 4.80 5.70
CA ILE A 27 2.30 3.38 6.05
C ILE A 27 3.72 2.85 5.96
N ILE A 28 4.06 1.94 6.85
CA ILE A 28 5.32 1.19 6.83
C ILE A 28 4.94 -0.27 6.77
N PHE A 29 5.56 -1.04 5.89
CA PHE A 29 5.48 -2.50 5.94
C PHE A 29 6.86 -3.11 5.71
N GLY A 30 7.16 -4.18 6.43
CA GLY A 30 8.51 -4.73 6.46
C GLY A 30 8.61 -6.01 7.25
N ALA A 31 9.79 -6.62 7.21
CA ALA A 31 10.15 -7.75 8.04
C ALA A 31 10.77 -7.26 9.36
N VAL A 32 10.42 -7.92 10.46
CA VAL A 32 11.05 -7.71 11.76
C VAL A 32 12.47 -8.28 11.70
N THR A 33 13.46 -7.44 12.04
CA THR A 33 14.90 -7.79 12.04
C THR A 33 15.48 -7.98 13.42
N GLY A 34 14.77 -7.56 14.47
CA GLY A 34 15.17 -7.74 15.86
C GLY A 34 14.08 -7.29 16.82
N VAL A 35 14.04 -7.87 18.02
CA VAL A 35 13.04 -7.53 19.05
C VAL A 35 13.73 -7.32 20.40
N GLN A 36 13.58 -6.13 20.97
CA GLN A 36 14.09 -5.77 22.29
C GLN A 36 13.00 -5.07 23.11
N GLY A 37 12.31 -5.83 23.97
CA GLY A 37 11.21 -5.30 24.78
C GLY A 37 10.07 -4.81 23.89
N THR A 38 9.78 -3.50 23.92
CA THR A 38 8.75 -2.86 23.08
C THR A 38 9.31 -2.31 21.78
N LYS A 39 10.62 -2.41 21.53
CA LYS A 39 11.26 -1.90 20.32
C LYS A 39 11.50 -3.04 19.34
N ILE A 40 11.08 -2.86 18.09
CA ILE A 40 11.35 -3.78 17.00
C ILE A 40 12.17 -3.09 15.92
N GLY A 41 13.21 -3.76 15.41
CA GLY A 41 13.85 -3.38 14.16
C GLY A 41 12.97 -3.82 12.99
N VAL A 42 12.78 -2.94 12.01
CA VAL A 42 11.99 -3.24 10.81
C VAL A 42 12.77 -2.83 9.57
N ASN A 43 12.94 -3.78 8.65
CA ASN A 43 13.47 -3.52 7.31
C ASN A 43 12.35 -3.72 6.28
N GLY A 44 12.07 -2.69 5.48
CA GLY A 44 10.97 -2.68 4.55
C GLY A 44 10.84 -1.38 3.78
N ILE A 45 9.60 -0.94 3.57
CA ILE A 45 9.26 0.22 2.75
C ILE A 45 8.32 1.13 3.54
N ILE A 46 8.59 2.42 3.49
CA ILE A 46 7.66 3.47 3.92
C ILE A 46 6.98 4.07 2.70
N ILE A 47 5.66 4.30 2.78
CA ILE A 47 4.84 4.85 1.71
C ILE A 47 4.09 6.09 2.18
N ASN A 48 4.18 7.14 1.38
CA ASN A 48 3.38 8.35 1.46
C ASN A 48 2.35 8.39 0.31
N PRO A 49 1.04 8.31 0.60
CA PRO A 49 -0.02 8.26 -0.43
C PRO A 49 -0.40 9.65 -0.99
N VAL A 50 0.57 10.34 -1.59
CA VAL A 50 0.41 11.73 -2.06
C VAL A 50 -0.74 11.93 -3.05
N GLY A 51 -0.99 10.97 -3.95
CA GLY A 51 -2.04 11.08 -4.95
C GLY A 51 -3.45 11.07 -4.34
N LEU A 52 -3.68 10.26 -3.30
CA LEU A 52 -4.96 10.24 -2.60
C LEU A 52 -5.15 11.49 -1.73
N LYS A 53 -4.07 11.97 -1.07
CA LYS A 53 -4.07 13.24 -0.32
C LYS A 53 -4.51 14.40 -1.22
N ASN A 54 -3.86 14.55 -2.37
CA ASN A 54 -4.16 15.61 -3.33
C ASN A 54 -5.61 15.54 -3.83
N LYS A 55 -6.16 14.34 -4.04
CA LYS A 55 -7.56 14.19 -4.45
C LYS A 55 -8.55 14.65 -3.38
N ILE A 56 -8.23 14.43 -2.10
CA ILE A 56 -9.06 14.89 -0.98
C ILE A 56 -9.03 16.42 -0.91
N GLU A 57 -7.84 17.02 -0.99
CA GLU A 57 -7.66 18.48 -0.99
C GLU A 57 -8.42 19.15 -2.14
N GLN A 58 -8.48 18.51 -3.30
CA GLN A 58 -9.25 18.99 -4.45
C GLN A 58 -10.77 18.77 -4.33
N GLY A 59 -11.28 18.16 -3.25
CA GLY A 59 -12.70 17.82 -3.10
C GLY A 59 -13.18 16.72 -4.04
N LYS A 60 -12.27 15.92 -4.61
CA LYS A 60 -12.55 14.87 -5.61
C LYS A 60 -12.57 13.45 -5.01
N ALA A 61 -12.52 13.34 -3.68
CA ALA A 61 -12.50 12.07 -2.98
C ALA A 61 -13.66 11.99 -1.97
N GLY A 62 -14.25 10.80 -1.82
CA GLY A 62 -15.34 10.56 -0.89
C GLY A 62 -14.85 10.28 0.54
N ALA A 63 -15.81 10.19 1.48
CA ALA A 63 -15.54 9.92 2.90
C ALA A 63 -14.66 8.68 3.14
N ARG A 64 -14.83 7.64 2.34
CA ARG A 64 -14.03 6.41 2.44
C ARG A 64 -12.54 6.64 2.19
N SER A 65 -12.18 7.52 1.24
CA SER A 65 -10.78 7.86 0.97
C SER A 65 -10.12 8.56 2.15
N ILE A 66 -10.85 9.45 2.82
CA ILE A 66 -10.39 10.16 4.01
C ILE A 66 -10.17 9.16 5.16
N GLU A 67 -11.12 8.25 5.36
CA GLU A 67 -11.01 7.21 6.38
C GLU A 67 -9.77 6.33 6.17
N ILE A 68 -9.49 5.95 4.92
CA ILE A 68 -8.31 5.12 4.58
C ILE A 68 -7.01 5.84 4.88
N LEU A 69 -6.90 7.15 4.62
CA LEU A 69 -5.69 7.90 4.96
C LEU A 69 -5.53 8.15 6.46
N LYS A 70 -6.64 8.29 7.19
CA LYS A 70 -6.63 8.48 8.65
C LYS A 70 -6.40 7.17 9.40
N ASN A 71 -6.87 6.05 8.87
CA ASN A 71 -6.77 4.74 9.50
C ASN A 71 -6.43 3.64 8.46
N PRO A 72 -5.24 3.72 7.83
CA PRO A 72 -4.83 2.69 6.88
C PRO A 72 -4.61 1.36 7.60
N ASN A 73 -4.98 0.28 6.91
CA ASN A 73 -4.79 -1.08 7.38
C ASN A 73 -4.48 -2.02 6.20
N PRO A 74 -4.01 -3.24 6.46
CA PRO A 74 -3.66 -4.19 5.41
C PRO A 74 -4.80 -4.49 4.41
N ASP A 75 -6.06 -4.45 4.85
CA ASP A 75 -7.21 -4.78 4.00
C ASP A 75 -7.60 -3.66 3.03
N ASN A 76 -7.34 -2.40 3.40
CA ASN A 76 -7.74 -1.24 2.61
C ASN A 76 -6.59 -0.55 1.86
N CYS A 77 -5.33 -0.90 2.17
CA CYS A 77 -4.16 -0.20 1.65
C CYS A 77 -4.01 -0.29 0.11
N ILE A 78 -4.57 -1.30 -0.55
CA ILE A 78 -4.57 -1.32 -2.03
C ILE A 78 -5.27 -0.09 -2.61
N GLN A 79 -6.30 0.44 -1.96
CA GLN A 79 -7.05 1.61 -2.45
C GLN A 79 -6.26 2.92 -2.38
N MET A 80 -5.23 3.01 -1.52
CA MET A 80 -4.29 4.14 -1.56
C MET A 80 -3.23 3.92 -2.63
N LEU A 81 -2.79 2.67 -2.85
CA LEU A 81 -1.76 2.33 -3.84
C LEU A 81 -2.21 2.46 -5.30
N ILE A 82 -3.51 2.57 -5.61
CA ILE A 82 -3.95 2.82 -7.01
C ILE A 82 -3.63 4.24 -7.50
N TYR A 83 -3.32 5.15 -6.57
CA TYR A 83 -2.94 6.52 -6.87
C TYR A 83 -1.43 6.67 -6.79
N ARG A 84 -0.91 7.81 -7.26
CA ARG A 84 0.49 8.17 -7.07
C ARG A 84 0.86 8.04 -5.60
N ILE A 85 1.99 7.40 -5.35
CA ILE A 85 2.62 7.32 -4.04
C ILE A 85 4.04 7.86 -4.14
N GLU A 86 4.62 8.17 -3.00
CA GLU A 86 6.07 8.27 -2.81
C GLU A 86 6.45 7.16 -1.86
N HIS A 87 7.58 6.52 -2.10
CA HIS A 87 8.04 5.43 -1.24
C HIS A 87 9.56 5.44 -1.14
N ASP A 88 10.06 5.00 0.01
CA ASP A 88 11.49 4.87 0.29
C ASP A 88 11.75 3.59 1.08
N ASN A 89 13.02 3.16 1.07
CA ASN A 89 13.46 2.09 1.96
C ASN A 89 13.32 2.55 3.42
N PHE A 90 12.85 1.65 4.27
CA PHE A 90 12.71 1.85 5.70
C PHE A 90 13.60 0.84 6.43
N ASN A 91 14.52 1.32 7.26
CA ASN A 91 15.37 0.47 8.07
C ASN A 91 15.61 1.12 9.44
N GLU A 92 14.58 1.11 10.27
CA GLU A 92 14.57 1.82 11.55
C GLU A 92 13.92 0.97 12.66
N ILE A 93 13.95 1.52 13.87
CA ILE A 93 13.33 0.92 15.06
C ILE A 93 11.95 1.55 15.28
N ILE A 94 10.95 0.70 15.50
CA ILE A 94 9.59 1.12 15.87
C ILE A 94 9.33 0.74 17.34
N ASP A 95 8.93 1.71 18.15
CA ASP A 95 8.43 1.45 19.51
C ASP A 95 6.94 1.11 19.48
N LEU A 96 6.60 -0.09 19.93
CA LEU A 96 5.25 -0.64 20.02
C LEU A 96 4.36 0.08 21.03
N ASN A 97 4.92 0.95 21.89
CA ASN A 97 4.17 1.82 22.79
C ASN A 97 3.73 3.13 22.11
N GLU A 98 4.47 3.58 21.10
CA GLU A 98 4.22 4.85 20.41
C GLU A 98 3.42 4.64 19.13
N HIS A 99 3.64 3.52 18.44
CA HIS A 99 3.07 3.25 17.13
C HIS A 99 2.16 2.02 17.16
N GLN A 100 1.03 2.12 16.47
CA GLN A 100 0.20 0.95 16.25
C GLN A 100 0.80 0.08 15.15
N VAL A 101 1.22 -1.12 15.55
CA VAL A 101 1.77 -2.15 14.66
C VAL A 101 0.81 -3.34 14.59
N LEU A 102 0.55 -3.80 13.37
CA LEU A 102 -0.26 -4.96 13.04
C LEU A 102 0.64 -6.04 12.44
N GLU A 103 0.42 -7.30 12.81
CA GLU A 103 1.03 -8.43 12.11
C GLU A 103 0.46 -8.51 10.70
N LEU A 104 1.32 -8.73 9.71
CA LEU A 104 0.97 -8.76 8.30
C LEU A 104 1.12 -10.19 7.77
N PRO A 105 0.05 -10.82 7.26
CA PRO A 105 0.18 -12.14 6.65
C PRO A 105 1.14 -12.10 5.46
N ASN A 106 2.00 -13.12 5.32
CA ASN A 106 3.02 -13.20 4.26
C ASN A 106 2.43 -12.92 2.85
N ARG A 107 1.23 -13.46 2.57
CA ARG A 107 0.53 -13.21 1.30
C ARG A 107 0.22 -11.73 1.06
N VAL A 108 -0.18 -11.00 2.10
CA VAL A 108 -0.48 -9.57 2.01
C VAL A 108 0.82 -8.79 1.85
N TYR A 109 1.86 -9.12 2.63
CA TYR A 109 3.20 -8.55 2.47
C TYR A 109 3.72 -8.68 1.03
N ALA A 110 3.74 -9.89 0.47
CA ALA A 110 4.19 -10.14 -0.89
C ALA A 110 3.36 -9.38 -1.95
N THR A 111 2.07 -9.16 -1.66
CA THR A 111 1.21 -8.36 -2.53
C THR A 111 1.61 -6.88 -2.49
N LEU A 112 1.84 -6.30 -1.31
CA LEU A 112 2.28 -4.90 -1.18
C LEU A 112 3.67 -4.68 -1.75
N GLU A 113 4.61 -5.56 -1.42
CA GLU A 113 5.97 -5.54 -1.94
C GLU A 113 5.98 -5.65 -3.47
N GLY A 114 5.18 -6.56 -4.04
CA GLY A 114 4.98 -6.67 -5.48
C GLY A 114 4.37 -5.42 -6.11
N TRP A 115 3.47 -4.71 -5.41
CA TRP A 115 2.90 -3.46 -5.90
C TRP A 115 3.96 -2.39 -6.15
N ILE A 116 4.91 -2.28 -5.23
CA ILE A 116 6.01 -1.32 -5.29
C ILE A 116 7.08 -1.78 -6.27
N ARG A 117 7.55 -3.03 -6.16
CA ARG A 117 8.61 -3.57 -7.01
C ARG A 117 8.24 -3.54 -8.49
N GLU A 118 6.98 -3.79 -8.82
CA GLU A 118 6.52 -3.82 -10.21
C GLU A 118 6.02 -2.44 -10.71
N SER A 119 6.12 -1.40 -9.88
CA SER A 119 5.66 -0.02 -10.14
C SER A 119 4.19 0.06 -10.57
N LEU A 120 3.33 -0.75 -9.93
CA LEU A 120 1.92 -0.85 -10.32
C LEU A 120 1.14 0.41 -9.97
N SER A 121 1.54 1.11 -8.89
CA SER A 121 0.94 2.37 -8.48
C SER A 121 1.07 3.45 -9.55
N GLU A 122 2.26 3.56 -10.14
CA GLU A 122 2.58 4.50 -11.21
C GLU A 122 1.79 4.17 -12.47
N LEU A 123 1.77 2.89 -12.87
CA LEU A 123 1.07 2.45 -14.07
C LEU A 123 -0.45 2.67 -13.98
N VAL A 124 -1.05 2.33 -12.84
CA VAL A 124 -2.49 2.56 -12.61
C VAL A 124 -2.77 4.05 -12.56
N ASN A 125 -1.98 4.83 -11.82
CA ASN A 125 -2.15 6.27 -11.72
C ASN A 125 -2.04 6.97 -13.07
N ASN A 126 -1.11 6.55 -13.94
CA ASN A 126 -0.97 7.11 -15.29
C ASN A 126 -2.28 6.97 -16.09
N VAL A 127 -2.90 5.79 -16.07
CA VAL A 127 -4.20 5.57 -16.72
C VAL A 127 -5.32 6.43 -16.13
N LEU A 128 -5.32 6.62 -14.80
CA LEU A 128 -6.36 7.37 -14.09
C LEU A 128 -6.19 8.89 -14.21
N SER A 129 -4.97 9.38 -14.44
CA SER A 129 -4.64 10.79 -14.55
C SER A 129 -4.90 11.38 -15.93
N LEU A 130 -4.92 10.53 -16.98
CA LEU A 130 -5.09 10.95 -18.36
C LEU A 130 -6.59 11.08 -18.73
N PRO A 131 -6.97 12.11 -19.52
CA PRO A 131 -8.31 12.19 -20.09
C PRO A 131 -8.54 11.07 -21.13
N PRO A 132 -9.79 10.75 -21.49
CA PRO A 132 -10.07 9.85 -22.61
C PRO A 132 -9.36 10.30 -23.90
N GLY A 133 -8.62 9.40 -24.54
CA GLY A 133 -7.83 9.69 -25.74
C GLY A 133 -6.71 8.68 -25.96
N SER A 134 -5.93 8.89 -27.04
CA SER A 134 -4.86 8.00 -27.48
C SER A 134 -3.80 7.74 -26.40
N GLU A 135 -3.41 8.76 -25.63
CA GLU A 135 -2.44 8.63 -24.54
C GLU A 135 -2.95 7.70 -23.43
N ARG A 136 -4.23 7.84 -23.06
CA ARG A 136 -4.85 6.97 -22.06
C ARG A 136 -4.98 5.54 -22.56
N ASP A 137 -5.30 5.36 -23.83
CA ASP A 137 -5.38 4.03 -24.44
C ASP A 137 -3.99 3.36 -24.51
N GLU A 138 -2.94 4.13 -24.77
CA GLU A 138 -1.57 3.65 -24.67
C GLU A 138 -1.21 3.24 -23.24
N ALA A 139 -1.50 4.09 -22.24
CA ALA A 139 -1.28 3.75 -20.85
C ALA A 139 -2.03 2.46 -20.43
N LYS A 140 -3.26 2.27 -20.92
CA LYS A 140 -4.03 1.02 -20.71
C LYS A 140 -3.34 -0.19 -21.32
N ARG A 141 -2.79 -0.07 -22.54
CA ARG A 141 -2.04 -1.15 -23.21
C ARG A 141 -0.80 -1.54 -22.41
N ILE A 142 -0.02 -0.55 -21.96
CA ILE A 142 1.18 -0.78 -21.14
C ILE A 142 0.82 -1.48 -19.82
N LEU A 143 -0.20 -0.99 -19.11
CA LEU A 143 -0.68 -1.60 -17.86
C LEU A 143 -1.15 -3.05 -18.09
N LYS A 144 -1.89 -3.31 -19.17
CA LYS A 144 -2.33 -4.66 -19.52
C LYS A 144 -1.16 -5.59 -19.83
N GLN A 145 -0.21 -5.15 -20.65
CA GLN A 145 1.00 -5.92 -20.96
C GLN A 145 1.76 -6.25 -19.67
N ARG A 146 1.96 -5.26 -18.78
CA ARG A 146 2.61 -5.50 -17.50
C ARG A 146 1.89 -6.55 -16.69
N MET A 147 0.58 -6.41 -16.52
CA MET A 147 -0.27 -7.39 -15.82
C MET A 147 -0.15 -8.80 -16.41
N ASP A 148 -0.10 -8.92 -17.74
CA ASP A 148 0.00 -10.22 -18.41
C ASP A 148 1.34 -10.91 -18.15
N THR A 149 2.42 -10.13 -18.03
CA THR A 149 3.79 -10.60 -17.75
C THR A 149 4.11 -10.85 -16.26
N LEU A 150 3.20 -10.52 -15.33
CA LEU A 150 3.43 -10.77 -13.90
C LEU A 150 3.54 -12.27 -13.62
N PHE A 151 4.67 -12.69 -13.02
CA PHE A 151 4.90 -14.07 -12.59
C PHE A 151 4.06 -14.45 -11.37
N ASP A 152 3.92 -13.54 -10.39
CA ASP A 152 3.15 -13.80 -9.17
C ASP A 152 1.64 -13.83 -9.48
N LYS A 153 1.03 -15.01 -9.31
CA LYS A 153 -0.39 -15.24 -9.59
C LYS A 153 -1.32 -14.45 -8.65
N SER A 154 -0.93 -14.25 -7.39
CA SER A 154 -1.74 -13.51 -6.42
C SER A 154 -1.72 -12.02 -6.77
N LEU A 155 -0.56 -11.45 -7.05
CA LEU A 155 -0.39 -10.07 -7.48
C LEU A 155 -1.15 -9.80 -8.78
N LYS A 156 -1.00 -10.68 -9.79
CA LYS A 156 -1.73 -10.61 -11.05
C LYS A 156 -3.24 -10.60 -10.84
N ARG A 157 -3.76 -11.49 -9.97
CA ARG A 157 -5.19 -11.54 -9.65
C ARG A 157 -5.68 -10.27 -8.97
N THR A 158 -4.92 -9.71 -8.04
CA THR A 158 -5.30 -8.48 -7.35
C THR A 158 -5.26 -7.27 -8.30
N LEU A 159 -4.23 -7.16 -9.14
CA LEU A 159 -4.15 -6.12 -10.17
C LEU A 159 -5.32 -6.21 -11.17
N TYR A 160 -5.67 -7.42 -11.62
CA TYR A 160 -6.81 -7.64 -12.49
C TYR A 160 -8.13 -7.17 -11.84
N SER A 161 -8.35 -7.52 -10.57
CA SER A 161 -9.53 -7.09 -9.81
C SER A 161 -9.61 -5.56 -9.69
N VAL A 162 -8.48 -4.91 -9.46
CA VAL A 162 -8.36 -3.45 -9.38
C VAL A 162 -8.66 -2.80 -10.74
N CYS A 163 -8.06 -3.31 -11.82
CA CYS A 163 -8.29 -2.76 -13.15
C CYS A 163 -9.76 -2.91 -13.58
N ARG A 164 -10.40 -4.03 -13.21
CA ARG A 164 -11.84 -4.25 -13.47
C ARG A 164 -12.71 -3.29 -12.66
N SER A 165 -12.44 -3.09 -11.37
CA SER A 165 -13.23 -2.17 -10.53
C SER A 165 -13.11 -0.72 -10.99
N LEU A 166 -11.95 -0.35 -11.56
CA LEU A 166 -11.68 0.96 -12.14
C LEU A 166 -12.18 1.12 -13.59
N LYS A 167 -12.80 0.09 -14.18
CA LYS A 167 -13.24 0.07 -15.60
C LYS A 167 -12.09 0.37 -16.57
N ILE A 168 -10.89 -0.08 -16.24
CA ILE A 168 -9.70 -0.02 -17.10
C ILE A 168 -9.74 -1.17 -18.10
N LEU A 169 -10.06 -2.37 -17.61
CA LEU A 169 -10.31 -3.55 -18.41
C LEU A 169 -11.83 -3.66 -18.60
N ASN A 170 -12.28 -3.46 -19.84
CA ASN A 170 -13.66 -3.73 -20.26
C ASN A 170 -13.81 -5.21 -20.58
#